data_AF-A0A9X2F961-F1
#
_entry.id   AF-A0A9X2F961-F1
#
_cell.length_a   1.000
_cell.length_b   1.000
_cell.length_c   1.000
_cell.angle_alpha   90.00
_cell.angle_beta   90.00
_cell.angle_gamma   90.00
#
_symmetry.space_group_name_H-M   'P 1'
#
loop_
_entity.id
_entity.type
_entity.pdbx_description
1 polymer ?
#
loop_
_entity_poly.entity_id
_entity_poly.type
_entity_poly.pdbx_seq_one_letter_code
_entity_poly.pdbx_strand_id
1 'polypeptide(L)'
;MANRPFRKLDDLTDRLLAGRLEPKQLRELERVLNGNPEAQQRLLDQCQFHALLTFDQRAQELVEEVVAQRTSQQVAVGNSAALVHASLPTGQSLLRSVLFAAGIAATVGIVVLSTLTLLRPTVDMGPIASRSTGDESVLPKVSAVKIGNHTTQLSLSKIGLVTLQGPSDFELIGPRRARLTKGRIKFRVTDIGGRGFVVETPDGEITDLGTEFGVDVGSRDGTGLVVFEGEVDLRVPTQTRTASPVAGHQRRLVGGEGVFFTRGGRVDRIMSIFTKDDVTFSCRYEPSKGNSPVIIDARDNLRTSDTLQFYEIVPDGMREDARAYVDRPAHQWNGVGKGGMPSYLTGADYVKPFNNDKLRTNFQLQITLSVPSQVYVFFDDRLNPPEWLMADFEDTGDDIGIDMGPWRSGGRLYNAESGRGPGKSIDGALSIWRRREVVEGKVVFGPNQGKPHSTMYGICAVAVEQGE
;
A
#
# COMPACT_ATOMS: atom_id res chain seq x y z
N MET A 1 -7.49 -20.90 31.66
CA MET A 1 -7.92 -21.47 30.36
C MET A 1 -9.22 -20.82 29.95
N ALA A 2 -9.17 -19.77 29.11
CA ALA A 2 -10.36 -19.03 28.71
C ALA A 2 -11.05 -19.76 27.54
N ASN A 3 -12.32 -20.10 27.75
CA ASN A 3 -13.19 -20.78 26.79
C ASN A 3 -13.48 -19.82 25.62
N ARG A 4 -12.87 -20.02 24.44
CA ARG A 4 -13.16 -19.22 23.23
C ARG A 4 -14.51 -19.69 22.65
N PRO A 5 -15.55 -18.84 22.62
CA PRO A 5 -16.92 -19.28 22.30
C PRO A 5 -17.13 -19.83 20.88
N PHE A 6 -16.16 -19.65 19.97
CA PHE A 6 -16.26 -20.08 18.57
C PHE A 6 -15.13 -20.97 18.07
N ARG A 7 -14.28 -21.53 18.96
CA ARG A 7 -13.14 -22.38 18.54
C ARG A 7 -13.55 -23.56 17.67
N LYS A 8 -14.73 -24.12 17.92
CA LYS A 8 -15.28 -25.25 17.18
C LYS A 8 -15.80 -24.84 15.80
N LEU A 9 -16.32 -23.62 15.66
CA LEU A 9 -16.72 -23.05 14.37
C LEU A 9 -15.49 -22.82 13.49
N ASP A 10 -14.45 -22.21 14.06
CA ASP A 10 -13.19 -21.96 13.34
C ASP A 10 -12.58 -23.27 12.78
N ASP A 11 -12.52 -24.37 13.55
CA ASP A 11 -12.00 -25.68 13.08
C ASP A 11 -12.84 -26.29 11.94
N LEU A 12 -14.17 -26.13 12.00
CA LEU A 12 -15.07 -26.61 10.95
C LEU A 12 -14.92 -25.79 9.67
N THR A 13 -14.77 -24.46 9.79
CA THR A 13 -14.51 -23.57 8.65
C THR A 13 -13.16 -23.88 8.00
N ASP A 14 -12.09 -24.08 8.78
CA ASP A 14 -10.77 -24.41 8.23
C ASP A 14 -10.78 -25.73 7.43
N ARG A 15 -11.52 -26.75 7.91
CA ARG A 15 -11.71 -28.02 7.20
C ARG A 15 -12.54 -27.87 5.93
N LEU A 16 -13.56 -27.00 5.94
CA LEU A 16 -14.36 -26.66 4.77
C LEU A 16 -13.47 -26.03 3.69
N LEU A 17 -12.70 -25.01 4.07
CA LEU A 17 -11.82 -24.27 3.16
C LEU A 17 -10.68 -25.14 2.60
N ALA A 18 -10.17 -26.09 3.38
CA ALA A 18 -9.17 -27.06 2.94
C ALA A 18 -9.75 -28.20 2.07
N GLY A 19 -11.06 -28.25 1.84
CA GLY A 19 -11.72 -29.32 1.08
C GLY A 19 -11.72 -30.69 1.78
N ARG A 20 -11.61 -30.72 3.12
CA ARG A 20 -11.49 -31.94 3.94
C ARG A 20 -12.66 -32.14 4.90
N LEU A 21 -13.82 -31.55 4.60
CA LEU A 21 -14.98 -31.58 5.50
C LEU A 21 -15.82 -32.84 5.29
N GLU A 22 -15.97 -33.63 6.35
CA GLU A 22 -16.77 -34.86 6.31
C GLU A 22 -18.29 -34.58 6.39
N PRO A 23 -19.16 -35.45 5.85
CA PRO A 23 -20.62 -35.24 5.87
C PRO A 23 -21.23 -35.10 7.27
N LYS A 24 -20.63 -35.71 8.30
CA LYS A 24 -21.04 -35.52 9.70
C LYS A 24 -20.69 -34.13 10.23
N GLN A 25 -19.57 -33.57 9.79
CA GLN A 25 -19.06 -32.25 10.18
C GLN A 25 -19.80 -31.12 9.44
N LEU A 26 -20.23 -31.35 8.20
CA LEU A 26 -21.08 -30.42 7.46
C LEU A 26 -22.43 -30.18 8.17
N ARG A 27 -23.12 -31.25 8.59
CA ARG A 27 -24.36 -31.14 9.39
C ARG A 27 -24.16 -30.45 10.74
N GLU A 28 -22.96 -30.52 11.28
CA GLU A 28 -22.60 -29.85 12.52
C GLU A 28 -22.34 -28.36 12.30
N LEU A 29 -21.66 -28.00 11.20
CA LEU A 29 -21.49 -26.62 10.75
C LEU A 29 -22.84 -25.96 10.47
N GLU A 30 -23.74 -26.61 9.73
CA GLU A 30 -25.11 -26.12 9.47
C GLU A 30 -25.89 -25.85 10.76
N ARG A 31 -25.76 -26.73 11.77
CA ARG A 31 -26.42 -26.55 13.07
C ARG A 31 -25.89 -25.33 13.84
N VAL A 32 -24.59 -25.04 13.75
CA VAL A 32 -23.96 -23.89 14.41
C VAL A 32 -24.33 -22.58 13.72
N LEU A 33 -24.54 -22.61 12.40
CA LEU A 33 -24.90 -21.43 11.60
C LEU A 33 -26.40 -21.11 11.66
N ASN A 34 -27.25 -22.10 11.90
CA ASN A 34 -28.70 -21.90 11.87
C ASN A 34 -29.18 -21.00 13.02
N GLY A 35 -29.74 -19.84 12.68
CA GLY A 35 -30.27 -18.87 13.65
C GLY A 35 -29.23 -18.07 14.43
N ASN A 36 -27.94 -18.12 14.07
CA ASN A 36 -26.86 -17.38 14.74
C ASN A 36 -26.16 -16.40 13.77
N PRO A 37 -26.56 -15.11 13.73
CA PRO A 37 -25.98 -14.10 12.84
C PRO A 37 -24.49 -13.85 13.06
N GLU A 38 -24.00 -13.95 14.30
CA GLU A 38 -22.58 -13.75 14.64
C GLU A 38 -21.70 -14.89 14.09
N ALA A 39 -22.19 -16.13 14.18
CA ALA A 39 -21.53 -17.29 13.58
C ALA A 39 -21.53 -17.23 12.04
N GLN A 40 -22.62 -16.76 11.43
CA GLN A 40 -22.71 -16.55 9.98
C GLN A 40 -21.73 -15.47 9.50
N GLN A 41 -21.67 -14.33 10.19
CA GLN A 41 -20.74 -13.26 9.84
C GLN A 41 -19.28 -13.74 9.96
N ARG A 42 -18.94 -14.47 11.02
CA ARG A 42 -17.59 -15.00 11.23
C ARG A 42 -17.16 -15.99 10.14
N LEU A 43 -18.07 -16.86 9.69
CA LEU A 43 -17.83 -17.75 8.55
C LEU A 43 -17.61 -16.94 7.27
N LEU A 44 -18.42 -15.90 7.03
CA LEU A 44 -18.27 -15.02 5.86
C LEU A 44 -16.91 -14.33 5.87
N ASP A 45 -16.49 -13.77 7.01
CA ASP A 45 -15.19 -13.11 7.15
C ASP A 45 -14.02 -14.08 6.88
N GLN A 46 -14.10 -15.32 7.40
CA GLN A 46 -13.09 -16.36 7.15
C GLN A 46 -13.05 -16.84 5.70
N CYS A 47 -14.21 -17.03 5.07
CA CYS A 47 -14.31 -17.39 3.66
C CYS A 47 -13.79 -16.27 2.75
N GLN A 48 -14.07 -15.00 3.08
CA GLN A 48 -13.54 -13.85 2.36
C GLN A 48 -12.03 -13.79 2.49
N PHE A 49 -11.49 -13.95 3.70
CA PHE A 49 -10.04 -13.98 3.94
C PHE A 49 -9.33 -15.14 3.22
N HIS A 50 -9.92 -16.34 3.24
CA HIS A 50 -9.38 -17.49 2.51
C HIS A 50 -9.46 -17.32 1.00
N ALA A 51 -10.55 -16.76 0.48
CA ALA A 51 -10.65 -16.41 -0.93
C ALA A 51 -9.55 -15.41 -1.32
N LEU A 52 -9.32 -14.36 -0.51
CA LEU A 52 -8.25 -13.39 -0.74
C LEU A 52 -6.87 -14.06 -0.83
N LEU A 53 -6.56 -14.99 0.08
CA LEU A 53 -5.27 -15.69 0.10
C LEU A 53 -5.11 -16.68 -1.07
N THR A 54 -6.13 -17.47 -1.38
CA THR A 54 -6.07 -18.51 -2.43
C THR A 54 -6.06 -17.89 -3.84
N PHE A 55 -6.76 -16.79 -4.05
CA PHE A 55 -6.71 -16.07 -5.33
C PHE A 55 -5.35 -15.39 -5.56
N ASP A 56 -4.71 -14.88 -4.50
CA ASP A 56 -3.38 -14.27 -4.60
C ASP A 56 -2.32 -15.33 -4.95
N GLN A 57 -2.36 -16.48 -4.29
CA GLN A 57 -1.48 -17.61 -4.61
C GLN A 57 -1.67 -18.10 -6.06
N ARG A 58 -2.92 -18.25 -6.52
CA ARG A 58 -3.19 -18.74 -7.88
C ARG A 58 -2.86 -17.71 -8.96
N ALA A 59 -3.00 -16.42 -8.66
CA ALA A 59 -2.55 -15.35 -9.54
C ALA A 59 -1.01 -15.34 -9.66
N GLN A 60 -0.30 -15.59 -8.56
CA GLN A 60 1.17 -15.72 -8.56
C GLN A 60 1.63 -16.95 -9.35
N GLU A 61 1.00 -18.12 -9.17
CA GLU A 61 1.31 -19.34 -9.92
C GLU A 61 1.10 -19.14 -11.44
N LEU A 62 0.01 -18.47 -11.86
CA LEU A 62 -0.26 -18.16 -13.27
C LEU A 62 0.75 -17.17 -13.86
N VAL A 63 1.19 -16.17 -13.08
CA VAL A 63 2.21 -15.22 -13.52
C VAL A 63 3.56 -15.90 -13.67
N GLU A 64 3.95 -16.77 -12.72
CA GLU A 64 5.17 -17.57 -12.82
C GLU A 64 5.14 -18.51 -14.03
N GLU A 65 4.00 -19.14 -14.31
CA GLU A 65 3.82 -20.03 -15.46
C GLU A 65 3.94 -19.29 -16.80
N VAL A 66 3.36 -18.09 -16.92
CA VAL A 66 3.47 -17.23 -18.11
C VAL A 66 4.89 -16.69 -18.31
N VAL A 67 5.57 -16.32 -17.21
CA VAL A 67 6.97 -15.86 -17.25
C VAL A 67 7.90 -17.00 -17.67
N ALA A 68 7.73 -18.20 -17.11
CA ALA A 68 8.49 -19.38 -17.48
C ALA A 68 8.31 -19.74 -18.97
N GLN A 69 7.08 -19.69 -19.50
CA GLN A 69 6.80 -19.94 -20.92
C GLN A 69 7.47 -18.93 -21.85
N ARG A 70 7.53 -17.64 -21.49
CA ARG A 70 8.22 -16.60 -22.29
C ARG A 70 9.73 -16.79 -22.30
N THR A 71 10.33 -17.18 -21.17
CA THR A 71 11.77 -17.46 -21.09
C THR A 71 12.14 -18.68 -21.93
N SER A 72 11.29 -19.72 -21.98
CA SER A 72 11.50 -20.88 -22.86
C SER A 72 11.36 -20.54 -24.35
N GLN A 73 10.45 -19.64 -24.73
CA GLN A 73 10.28 -19.22 -26.14
C GLN A 73 11.40 -18.31 -26.64
N GLN A 74 12.03 -17.48 -25.79
CA GLN A 74 13.16 -16.65 -26.22
C GLN A 74 14.46 -17.43 -26.47
N VAL A 75 14.63 -18.61 -25.86
CA VAL A 75 15.79 -19.49 -26.11
C VAL A 75 15.63 -20.29 -27.41
N ALA A 76 14.41 -20.48 -27.92
CA ALA A 76 14.13 -21.32 -29.08
C ALA A 76 14.16 -20.60 -30.45
N VAL A 77 14.33 -19.27 -30.51
CA VAL A 77 14.33 -18.51 -31.79
C VAL A 77 15.71 -18.47 -32.47
N GLY A 78 16.74 -19.04 -31.85
CA GLY A 78 18.05 -19.23 -32.47
C GLY A 78 18.26 -20.66 -32.97
N ASN A 79 17.54 -21.08 -34.02
CA ASN A 79 18.02 -21.96 -35.10
C ASN A 79 16.88 -22.62 -35.89
N SER A 80 17.09 -22.65 -37.21
CA SER A 80 16.52 -23.57 -38.20
C SER A 80 15.20 -23.18 -38.89
N ALA A 81 15.40 -22.60 -40.07
CA ALA A 81 14.54 -22.79 -41.23
C ALA A 81 14.44 -24.28 -41.59
N ALA A 82 13.22 -24.81 -41.72
CA ALA A 82 12.91 -25.97 -42.55
C ALA A 82 11.41 -26.00 -42.88
N LEU A 83 11.12 -25.91 -44.17
CA LEU A 83 9.82 -26.15 -44.80
C LEU A 83 9.39 -27.61 -44.61
N VAL A 84 8.16 -27.85 -44.13
CA VAL A 84 7.44 -29.11 -44.37
C VAL A 84 5.98 -28.80 -44.70
N HIS A 85 5.63 -29.00 -45.96
CA HIS A 85 4.25 -29.16 -46.42
C HIS A 85 3.71 -30.52 -45.96
N ALA A 86 2.53 -30.56 -45.33
CA ALA A 86 1.75 -31.80 -45.20
C ALA A 86 0.24 -31.50 -45.13
N SER A 87 -0.50 -32.33 -45.84
CA SER A 87 -1.88 -32.17 -46.31
C SER A 87 -2.94 -32.46 -45.24
N LEU A 88 -4.06 -31.74 -45.29
CA LEU A 88 -5.26 -31.94 -44.45
C LEU A 88 -6.18 -33.03 -45.03
N PRO A 89 -6.73 -33.96 -44.21
CA PRO A 89 -7.96 -34.65 -44.54
C PRO A 89 -9.17 -34.05 -43.80
N THR A 90 -10.25 -34.00 -44.56
CA THR A 90 -11.55 -33.41 -44.30
C THR A 90 -12.34 -34.19 -43.24
N GLY A 91 -12.82 -33.52 -42.20
CA GLY A 91 -13.71 -34.09 -41.18
C GLY A 91 -14.50 -32.99 -40.49
N GLN A 92 -15.71 -32.73 -41.02
CA GLN A 92 -16.63 -31.70 -40.56
C GLN A 92 -17.25 -32.08 -39.19
N SER A 93 -16.93 -31.34 -38.12
CA SER A 93 -17.82 -31.06 -36.96
C SER A 93 -17.18 -30.30 -35.78
N LEU A 94 -15.94 -29.80 -35.87
CA LEU A 94 -15.30 -29.01 -34.79
C LEU A 94 -15.01 -27.54 -35.17
N LEU A 95 -15.71 -27.01 -36.18
CA LEU A 95 -15.45 -25.70 -36.79
C LEU A 95 -16.52 -24.65 -36.43
N ARG A 96 -16.84 -24.48 -35.14
CA ARG A 96 -17.60 -23.29 -34.67
C ARG A 96 -17.12 -22.67 -33.35
N SER A 97 -16.27 -23.37 -32.57
CA SER A 97 -15.71 -22.82 -31.31
C SER A 97 -14.29 -22.25 -31.44
N VAL A 98 -13.57 -22.50 -32.54
CA VAL A 98 -12.19 -22.01 -32.75
C VAL A 98 -12.13 -20.72 -33.57
N LEU A 99 -13.15 -20.39 -34.37
CA LEU A 99 -13.13 -19.19 -35.22
C LEU A 99 -13.59 -17.89 -34.52
N PHE A 100 -14.11 -17.94 -33.29
CA PHE A 100 -14.42 -16.72 -32.51
C PHE A 100 -13.25 -16.28 -31.63
N ALA A 101 -12.37 -17.20 -31.22
CA ALA A 101 -11.17 -16.89 -30.43
C ALA A 101 -10.01 -16.36 -31.30
N ALA A 102 -9.89 -16.83 -32.55
CA ALA A 102 -8.84 -16.38 -33.47
C ALA A 102 -9.10 -14.96 -34.04
N GLY A 103 -10.36 -14.55 -34.18
CA GLY A 103 -10.73 -13.21 -34.65
C GLY A 103 -10.44 -12.10 -33.64
N ILE A 104 -10.58 -12.38 -32.35
CA ILE A 104 -10.32 -11.41 -31.27
C ILE A 104 -8.81 -11.29 -31.00
N ALA A 105 -8.05 -12.39 -31.07
CA ALA A 105 -6.59 -12.35 -30.88
C ALA A 105 -5.87 -11.60 -32.01
N ALA A 106 -6.32 -11.73 -33.27
CA ALA A 106 -5.72 -11.02 -34.40
C ALA A 106 -6.08 -9.53 -34.44
N THR A 107 -7.29 -9.14 -34.04
CA THR A 107 -7.70 -7.72 -33.97
C THR A 107 -7.07 -7.00 -32.78
N VAL A 108 -6.98 -7.63 -31.61
CA VAL A 108 -6.26 -7.07 -30.44
C VAL A 108 -4.76 -6.98 -30.73
N GLY A 109 -4.17 -7.99 -31.39
CA GLY A 109 -2.76 -7.96 -31.80
C GLY A 109 -2.44 -6.84 -32.80
N ILE A 110 -3.30 -6.59 -33.78
CA ILE A 110 -3.11 -5.52 -34.78
C ILE A 110 -3.34 -4.13 -34.16
N VAL A 111 -4.31 -3.96 -33.25
CA VAL A 111 -4.56 -2.68 -32.55
C VAL A 111 -3.46 -2.34 -31.54
N VAL A 112 -2.92 -3.34 -30.83
CA VAL A 112 -1.76 -3.15 -29.93
C VAL A 112 -0.48 -2.87 -30.72
N LEU A 113 -0.27 -3.52 -31.87
CA LEU A 113 0.92 -3.29 -32.70
C LEU A 113 0.87 -1.96 -33.46
N SER A 114 -0.32 -1.46 -33.83
CA SER A 114 -0.49 -0.15 -34.47
C SER A 114 -0.48 1.02 -33.46
N THR A 115 -0.88 0.81 -32.21
CA THR A 115 -0.71 1.81 -31.14
C THR A 115 0.74 1.90 -30.65
N LEU A 116 1.49 0.80 -30.67
CA LEU A 116 2.93 0.78 -30.32
C LEU A 116 3.85 1.40 -31.38
N THR A 117 3.45 1.46 -32.65
CA THR A 117 4.22 2.15 -33.70
C THR A 117 3.91 3.65 -33.81
N LEU A 118 2.74 4.10 -33.35
CA LEU A 118 2.32 5.51 -33.36
C LEU A 118 2.74 6.30 -32.10
N LEU A 119 3.23 5.64 -31.05
CA LEU A 119 3.70 6.25 -29.79
C LEU A 119 5.23 6.28 -29.65
N ARG A 120 5.96 6.42 -30.76
CA ARG A 120 7.38 6.79 -30.69
C ARG A 120 7.48 8.33 -30.67
N PRO A 121 7.64 9.01 -29.52
CA PRO A 121 8.16 10.36 -29.55
C PRO A 121 9.61 10.26 -30.03
N THR A 122 9.86 10.70 -31.27
CA THR A 122 11.21 11.11 -31.68
C THR A 122 11.55 12.36 -30.89
N VAL A 123 12.15 12.17 -29.72
CA VAL A 123 12.81 13.27 -29.02
C VAL A 123 14.15 13.46 -29.70
N ASP A 124 14.20 14.48 -30.56
CA ASP A 124 15.42 15.00 -31.14
C ASP A 124 16.20 15.73 -30.02
N MET A 125 17.13 15.03 -29.39
CA MET A 125 18.09 15.62 -28.45
C MET A 125 19.36 15.93 -29.23
N GLY A 126 19.52 17.20 -29.60
CA GLY A 126 20.78 17.75 -30.04
C GLY A 126 21.90 17.50 -29.01
N PRO A 127 23.18 17.48 -29.46
CA PRO A 127 24.28 17.01 -28.62
C PRO A 127 24.57 18.01 -27.49
N ILE A 128 24.23 17.65 -26.25
CA ILE A 128 24.84 18.27 -25.08
C ILE A 128 26.13 17.51 -24.79
N ALA A 129 27.25 18.16 -25.08
CA ALA A 129 28.57 17.65 -24.84
C ALA A 129 28.81 17.42 -23.34
N SER A 130 29.06 16.17 -22.97
CA SER A 130 29.83 15.83 -21.78
C SER A 130 30.92 14.84 -22.18
N ARG A 131 32.16 15.33 -22.14
CA ARG A 131 33.38 14.53 -22.22
C ARG A 131 33.55 13.75 -20.92
N SER A 132 33.46 12.43 -20.98
CA SER A 132 34.56 11.57 -20.49
C SER A 132 34.45 10.20 -21.15
N THR A 133 35.38 9.95 -22.07
CA THR A 133 35.73 8.64 -22.60
C THR A 133 36.22 7.73 -21.48
N GLY A 134 35.76 6.48 -21.42
CA GLY A 134 36.47 5.43 -20.69
C GLY A 134 35.61 4.34 -20.06
N ASP A 135 35.36 3.29 -20.86
CA ASP A 135 35.46 1.87 -20.50
C ASP A 135 34.33 1.13 -19.74
N GLU A 136 34.15 -0.12 -20.15
CA GLU A 136 33.13 -1.08 -19.73
C GLU A 136 33.24 -1.49 -18.24
N SER A 137 32.10 -1.86 -17.65
CA SER A 137 31.98 -2.71 -16.45
C SER A 137 32.66 -2.24 -15.16
N VAL A 138 32.02 -1.35 -14.40
CA VAL A 138 32.22 -1.26 -12.93
C VAL A 138 30.89 -0.93 -12.24
N LEU A 139 30.33 -1.88 -11.49
CA LEU A 139 29.32 -1.59 -10.45
C LEU A 139 29.87 -0.48 -9.54
N PRO A 140 29.10 0.55 -9.14
CA PRO A 140 29.60 1.53 -8.19
C PRO A 140 30.07 0.80 -6.93
N LYS A 141 31.38 0.85 -6.66
CA LYS A 141 32.06 0.17 -5.55
C LYS A 141 31.82 0.95 -4.26
N VAL A 142 30.56 1.19 -3.93
CA VAL A 142 30.15 1.76 -2.66
C VAL A 142 29.77 0.58 -1.77
N SER A 143 30.76 -0.02 -1.11
CA SER A 143 30.52 -1.17 -0.23
C SER A 143 29.84 -0.75 1.07
N ALA A 144 30.19 0.42 1.63
CA ALA A 144 29.61 0.94 2.87
C ALA A 144 29.43 2.46 2.81
N VAL A 145 28.28 2.93 3.27
CA VAL A 145 27.90 4.35 3.36
C VAL A 145 27.51 4.64 4.80
N LYS A 146 28.34 5.47 5.45
CA LYS A 146 28.00 6.08 6.74
C LYS A 146 27.62 7.52 6.52
N ILE A 147 26.41 7.87 6.92
CA ILE A 147 25.87 9.22 6.79
C ILE A 147 25.74 9.82 8.19
N GLY A 148 26.19 11.07 8.34
CA GLY A 148 26.02 11.89 9.56
C GLY A 148 24.61 12.45 9.68
N ASN A 149 24.44 13.67 10.20
CA ASN A 149 23.11 14.28 10.37
C ASN A 149 22.60 14.95 9.07
N HIS A 150 22.60 14.21 7.96
CA HIS A 150 22.06 14.69 6.68
C HIS A 150 21.30 13.57 5.96
N THR A 151 20.62 13.94 4.88
CA THR A 151 19.94 13.01 3.99
C THR A 151 20.69 12.93 2.66
N THR A 152 20.81 11.73 2.10
CA THR A 152 21.43 11.48 0.79
C THR A 152 20.62 10.44 0.02
N GLN A 153 20.53 10.62 -1.30
CA GLN A 153 19.93 9.62 -2.19
C GLN A 153 21.02 8.91 -2.99
N LEU A 154 20.94 7.58 -3.06
CA LEU A 154 21.81 6.73 -3.86
C LEU A 154 20.98 6.09 -4.97
N SER A 155 21.49 6.15 -6.20
CA SER A 155 20.93 5.41 -7.33
C SER A 155 21.65 4.07 -7.46
N LEU A 156 20.92 2.97 -7.28
CA LEU A 156 21.40 1.62 -7.50
C LEU A 156 21.02 1.19 -8.92
N SER A 157 22.04 1.05 -9.78
CA SER A 157 21.85 0.72 -11.20
C SER A 157 20.99 -0.54 -11.38
N LYS A 158 19.95 -0.44 -12.22
CA LYS A 158 18.99 -1.52 -12.54
C LYS A 158 18.18 -2.05 -11.34
N ILE A 159 18.12 -1.29 -10.26
CA ILE A 159 17.40 -1.67 -9.04
C ILE A 159 16.43 -0.56 -8.66
N GLY A 160 16.95 0.60 -8.26
CA GLY A 160 16.11 1.62 -7.64
C GLY A 160 16.88 2.75 -6.97
N LEU A 161 16.13 3.56 -6.24
CA LEU A 161 16.63 4.69 -5.47
C LEU A 161 16.55 4.37 -3.99
N VAL A 162 17.64 4.59 -3.26
CA VAL A 162 17.68 4.48 -1.80
C VAL A 162 17.89 5.88 -1.24
N THR A 163 16.94 6.39 -0.47
CA THR A 163 17.11 7.62 0.29
C THR A 163 17.50 7.25 1.72
N LEU A 164 18.64 7.74 2.18
CA LEU A 164 19.23 7.49 3.50
C LEU A 164 19.15 8.77 4.33
N GLN A 165 18.60 8.68 5.53
CA GLN A 165 18.63 9.77 6.51
C GLN A 165 19.49 9.34 7.69
N GLY A 166 20.54 10.10 7.98
CA GLY A 166 21.43 9.73 9.06
C GLY A 166 21.04 10.28 10.44
N PRO A 167 21.75 9.83 11.49
CA PRO A 167 22.92 8.95 11.43
C PRO A 167 22.57 7.52 10.96
N SER A 168 23.17 7.08 9.86
CA SER A 168 22.85 5.82 9.18
C SER A 168 24.11 5.03 8.83
N ASP A 169 24.03 3.70 8.97
CA ASP A 169 25.08 2.74 8.61
C ASP A 169 24.48 1.71 7.66
N PHE A 170 24.74 1.92 6.37
CA PHE A 170 24.17 1.16 5.26
C PHE A 170 25.30 0.56 4.42
N GLU A 171 25.24 -0.74 4.16
CA GLU A 171 26.27 -1.50 3.46
C GLU A 171 25.65 -2.25 2.28
N LEU A 172 26.18 -2.09 1.07
CA LEU A 172 25.79 -2.92 -0.07
C LEU A 172 26.67 -4.17 -0.09
N ILE A 173 26.10 -5.30 0.33
CA ILE A 173 26.82 -6.57 0.54
C ILE A 173 26.68 -7.54 -0.64
N GLY A 174 25.91 -7.15 -1.66
CA GLY A 174 25.81 -7.88 -2.91
C GLY A 174 24.95 -7.14 -3.94
N PRO A 175 24.83 -7.67 -5.17
CA PRO A 175 24.12 -7.00 -6.25
C PRO A 175 22.66 -6.68 -5.95
N ARG A 176 21.96 -7.52 -5.15
CA ARG A 176 20.56 -7.31 -4.76
C ARG A 176 20.37 -7.44 -3.25
N ARG A 177 21.40 -7.05 -2.48
CA ARG A 177 21.39 -7.23 -1.04
C ARG A 177 22.17 -6.12 -0.35
N ALA A 178 21.52 -5.50 0.61
CA ALA A 178 22.12 -4.51 1.50
C ALA A 178 21.89 -4.88 2.95
N ARG A 179 22.66 -4.25 3.84
CA ARG A 179 22.52 -4.33 5.28
C ARG A 179 22.34 -2.94 5.84
N LEU A 180 21.33 -2.77 6.69
CA LEU A 180 21.08 -1.57 7.47
C LEU A 180 21.23 -1.92 8.95
N THR A 181 22.32 -1.49 9.57
CA THR A 181 22.59 -1.76 11.00
C THR A 181 22.06 -0.66 11.90
N LYS A 182 21.91 0.55 11.37
CA LYS A 182 21.39 1.73 12.08
C LYS A 182 20.86 2.75 11.09
N GLY A 183 19.82 3.47 11.51
CA GLY A 183 19.30 4.64 10.83
C GLY A 183 18.11 4.31 9.95
N ARG A 184 17.78 5.21 9.04
CA ARG A 184 16.51 5.17 8.30
C ARG A 184 16.73 5.24 6.80
N ILE A 185 16.04 4.37 6.08
CA ILE A 185 16.02 4.37 4.62
C ILE A 185 14.60 4.37 4.08
N LYS A 186 14.42 4.97 2.91
CA LYS A 186 13.27 4.79 2.02
C LYS A 186 13.79 4.25 0.70
N PHE A 187 13.28 3.09 0.30
CA PHE A 187 13.69 2.39 -0.90
C PHE A 187 12.55 2.42 -1.92
N ARG A 188 12.86 2.77 -3.16
CA ARG A 188 11.91 2.76 -4.27
C ARG A 188 12.52 1.99 -5.43
N VAL A 189 11.87 0.91 -5.82
CA VAL A 189 12.22 0.19 -7.04
C VAL A 189 11.78 0.98 -8.26
N THR A 190 12.70 1.16 -9.21
CA THR A 190 12.45 1.86 -10.47
C THR A 190 12.68 0.96 -11.69
N ASP A 191 13.15 -0.26 -11.50
CA ASP A 191 13.48 -1.21 -12.56
C ASP A 191 12.95 -2.61 -12.16
N ILE A 192 12.46 -3.39 -13.12
CA ILE A 192 11.97 -4.75 -12.87
C ILE A 192 13.07 -5.66 -12.27
N GLY A 193 14.34 -5.38 -12.55
CA GLY A 193 15.50 -6.05 -11.96
C GLY A 193 15.69 -5.81 -10.47
N GLY A 194 15.03 -4.79 -9.90
CA GLY A 194 15.03 -4.50 -8.47
C GLY A 194 14.19 -5.45 -7.62
N ARG A 195 13.29 -6.23 -8.24
CA ARG A 195 12.50 -7.24 -7.53
C ARG A 195 13.40 -8.30 -6.88
N GLY A 196 13.09 -8.63 -5.64
CA GLY A 196 13.86 -9.53 -4.79
C GLY A 196 15.08 -8.86 -4.15
N PHE A 197 15.15 -7.52 -4.11
CA PHE A 197 16.18 -6.82 -3.34
C PHE A 197 15.97 -7.07 -1.84
N VAL A 198 17.04 -7.48 -1.16
CA VAL A 198 16.98 -7.83 0.27
C VAL A 198 17.68 -6.78 1.11
N VAL A 199 17.00 -6.30 2.15
CA VAL A 199 17.59 -5.49 3.22
C VAL A 199 17.70 -6.34 4.48
N GLU A 200 18.94 -6.58 4.92
CA GLU A 200 19.24 -7.22 6.20
C GLU A 200 19.23 -6.18 7.33
N THR A 201 18.54 -6.51 8.41
CA THR A 201 18.52 -5.73 9.65
C THR A 201 18.92 -6.62 10.82
N PRO A 202 19.28 -6.05 11.99
CA PRO A 202 19.54 -6.86 13.19
C PRO A 202 18.37 -7.76 13.61
N ASP A 203 17.14 -7.39 13.24
CA ASP A 203 15.90 -8.05 13.67
C ASP A 203 15.31 -9.02 12.64
N GLY A 204 15.75 -8.97 11.39
CA GLY A 204 15.21 -9.80 10.32
C GLY A 204 15.58 -9.34 8.92
N GLU A 205 15.01 -10.02 7.93
CA GLU A 205 15.24 -9.74 6.51
C GLU A 205 13.97 -9.26 5.82
N ILE A 206 14.14 -8.28 4.94
CA ILE A 206 13.06 -7.62 4.23
C ILE A 206 13.33 -7.81 2.74
N THR A 207 12.42 -8.46 2.03
CA THR A 207 12.55 -8.74 0.59
C THR A 207 11.52 -7.95 -0.18
N ASP A 208 12.00 -7.08 -1.04
CA ASP A 208 11.16 -6.25 -1.91
C ASP A 208 10.57 -7.07 -3.08
N LEU A 209 9.31 -6.84 -3.44
CA LEU A 209 8.65 -7.47 -4.58
C LEU A 209 8.34 -6.48 -5.74
N GLY A 210 9.08 -5.36 -5.79
CA GLY A 210 9.01 -4.31 -6.80
C GLY A 210 8.27 -3.07 -6.34
N THR A 211 8.70 -2.48 -5.22
CA THR A 211 7.83 -1.60 -4.41
C THR A 211 8.50 -0.35 -3.86
N GLU A 212 7.74 0.42 -3.08
CA GLU A 212 8.27 1.49 -2.24
C GLU A 212 8.03 1.17 -0.76
N PHE A 213 9.12 1.07 0.01
CA PHE A 213 9.06 0.78 1.45
C PHE A 213 10.11 1.56 2.23
N GLY A 214 9.87 1.68 3.53
CA GLY A 214 10.75 2.36 4.48
C GLY A 214 11.21 1.41 5.59
N VAL A 215 12.46 1.56 6.02
CA VAL A 215 13.04 0.81 7.15
C VAL A 215 13.69 1.78 8.12
N ASP A 216 13.39 1.63 9.41
CA ASP A 216 13.95 2.41 10.52
C ASP A 216 14.54 1.46 11.57
N VAL A 217 15.88 1.46 11.68
CA VAL A 217 16.63 0.63 12.63
C VAL A 217 17.19 1.52 13.74
N GLY A 218 16.83 1.22 14.98
CA GLY A 218 17.38 1.86 16.17
C GLY A 218 16.58 3.03 16.74
N SER A 219 15.39 3.34 16.20
CA SER A 219 14.44 4.26 16.85
C SER A 219 13.74 3.65 18.08
N ARG A 220 13.72 2.31 18.21
CA ARG A 220 13.21 1.51 19.34
C ARG A 220 14.04 0.22 19.51
N ASP A 221 13.66 -0.63 20.46
CA ASP A 221 14.18 -2.00 20.62
C ASP A 221 13.68 -2.94 19.50
N GLY A 222 13.94 -2.59 18.24
CA GLY A 222 13.51 -3.32 17.06
C GLY A 222 13.67 -2.51 15.76
N THR A 223 13.10 -3.05 14.70
CA THR A 223 13.10 -2.47 13.36
C THR A 223 11.69 -2.10 12.95
N GLY A 224 11.48 -0.86 12.50
CA GLY A 224 10.24 -0.41 11.87
C GLY A 224 10.29 -0.66 10.37
N LEU A 225 9.27 -1.28 9.81
CA LEU A 225 9.06 -1.48 8.37
C LEU A 225 7.70 -0.92 7.98
N VAL A 226 7.66 -0.11 6.92
CA VAL A 226 6.47 0.53 6.37
C VAL A 226 6.44 0.29 4.87
N VAL A 227 5.32 -0.17 4.32
CA VAL A 227 5.14 -0.33 2.87
C VAL A 227 4.25 0.80 2.35
N PHE A 228 4.78 1.67 1.49
CA PHE A 228 4.03 2.80 0.93
C PHE A 228 3.20 2.39 -0.29
N GLU A 229 3.75 1.51 -1.12
CA GLU A 229 3.11 0.98 -2.32
C GLU A 229 3.60 -0.44 -2.55
N GLY A 230 2.77 -1.34 -3.09
CA GLY A 230 3.18 -2.70 -3.45
C GLY A 230 3.19 -3.70 -2.29
N GLU A 231 4.07 -4.72 -2.38
CA GLU A 231 4.20 -5.85 -1.45
C GLU A 231 5.66 -6.13 -1.00
N VAL A 232 5.87 -6.46 0.27
CA VAL A 232 7.17 -6.78 0.84
C VAL A 232 7.07 -8.05 1.69
N ASP A 233 8.04 -8.95 1.57
CA ASP A 233 8.14 -10.12 2.44
C ASP A 233 9.11 -9.87 3.60
N LEU A 234 8.57 -9.93 4.82
CA LEU A 234 9.31 -9.85 6.07
C LEU A 234 9.60 -11.26 6.60
N ARG A 235 10.87 -11.58 6.84
CA ARG A 235 11.32 -12.81 7.50
C ARG A 235 11.95 -12.48 8.85
N VAL A 236 11.27 -12.86 9.92
CA VAL A 236 11.79 -12.71 11.28
C VAL A 236 12.35 -14.05 11.77
N PRO A 237 13.61 -14.11 12.24
CA PRO A 237 14.17 -15.33 12.80
C PRO A 237 13.40 -15.78 14.04
N THR A 238 12.98 -17.05 14.08
CA THR A 238 12.38 -17.64 15.29
C THR A 238 13.48 -18.29 16.12
N GLN A 239 13.69 -17.83 17.35
CA GLN A 239 14.55 -18.56 18.29
C GLN A 239 13.85 -19.85 18.73
N THR A 240 14.31 -21.00 18.27
CA THR A 240 14.12 -22.25 19.02
C THR A 240 15.43 -22.60 19.73
N ARG A 241 15.35 -23.19 20.93
CA ARG A 241 16.52 -23.59 21.75
C ARG A 241 17.35 -24.74 21.12
N THR A 242 17.08 -25.12 19.87
CA THR A 242 17.72 -26.25 19.18
C THR A 242 18.37 -25.76 17.89
N ALA A 243 19.67 -26.05 17.75
CA ALA A 243 20.59 -25.54 16.74
C ALA A 243 20.37 -26.05 15.30
N SER A 244 19.13 -26.06 14.82
CA SER A 244 18.80 -26.23 13.40
C SER A 244 18.37 -24.89 12.80
N PRO A 245 18.60 -24.62 11.50
CA PRO A 245 18.14 -23.40 10.85
C PRO A 245 16.61 -23.39 10.89
N VAL A 246 16.04 -22.64 11.83
CA VAL A 246 14.59 -22.53 11.94
C VAL A 246 14.11 -21.67 10.79
N ALA A 247 13.18 -22.20 10.00
CA ALA A 247 12.39 -21.41 9.06
C ALA A 247 11.78 -20.23 9.82
N GLY A 248 12.32 -19.03 9.61
CA GLY A 248 11.76 -17.81 10.20
C GLY A 248 10.30 -17.66 9.76
N HIS A 249 9.48 -17.01 10.58
CA HIS A 249 8.13 -16.67 10.14
C HIS A 249 8.23 -15.64 9.02
N GLN A 250 7.82 -16.04 7.82
CA GLN A 250 7.64 -15.14 6.68
C GLN A 250 6.24 -14.55 6.74
N ARG A 251 6.15 -13.24 6.55
CA ARG A 251 4.91 -12.47 6.49
C ARG A 251 5.00 -11.53 5.30
N ARG A 252 3.97 -11.55 4.45
CA ARG A 252 3.79 -10.51 3.44
C ARG A 252 3.13 -9.29 4.04
N LEU A 253 3.63 -8.12 3.69
CA LEU A 253 3.03 -6.81 3.96
C LEU A 253 2.64 -6.16 2.64
N VAL A 254 1.55 -5.40 2.63
CA VAL A 254 1.07 -4.68 1.45
C VAL A 254 1.04 -3.16 1.68
N GLY A 255 0.85 -2.39 0.61
CA GLY A 255 0.74 -0.93 0.66
C GLY A 255 -0.21 -0.45 1.76
N GLY A 256 0.29 0.50 2.55
CA GLY A 256 -0.40 1.04 3.73
C GLY A 256 -0.17 0.25 5.02
N GLU A 257 0.52 -0.90 4.99
CA GLU A 257 0.86 -1.66 6.19
C GLU A 257 2.23 -1.30 6.79
N GLY A 258 2.32 -1.36 8.11
CA GLY A 258 3.54 -1.08 8.85
C GLY A 258 3.65 -1.85 10.15
N VAL A 259 4.86 -2.35 10.43
CA VAL A 259 5.15 -3.14 11.63
C VAL A 259 6.47 -2.75 12.28
N PHE A 260 6.49 -2.80 13.61
CA PHE A 260 7.70 -2.93 14.40
C PHE A 260 7.94 -4.41 14.66
N PHE A 261 9.14 -4.90 14.35
CA PHE A 261 9.52 -6.29 14.61
C PHE A 261 10.86 -6.38 15.32
N THR A 262 11.07 -7.50 15.99
CA THR A 262 12.30 -7.78 16.74
C THR A 262 12.84 -9.16 16.40
N ARG A 263 14.14 -9.37 16.61
CA ARG A 263 14.76 -10.70 16.49
C ARG A 263 14.12 -11.77 17.40
N GLY A 264 13.39 -11.36 18.44
CA GLY A 264 12.64 -12.26 19.33
C GLY A 264 11.32 -12.78 18.75
N GLY A 265 10.94 -12.38 17.54
CA GLY A 265 9.69 -12.79 16.89
C GLY A 265 8.48 -11.92 17.23
N ARG A 266 8.63 -10.89 18.08
CA ARG A 266 7.58 -9.89 18.31
C ARG A 266 7.36 -9.08 17.03
N VAL A 267 6.09 -8.90 16.65
CA VAL A 267 5.64 -8.08 15.53
C VAL A 267 4.42 -7.29 15.98
N ASP A 268 4.57 -5.97 16.07
CA ASP A 268 3.54 -5.03 16.50
C ASP A 268 3.20 -4.07 15.36
N ARG A 269 1.95 -3.61 15.27
CA ARG A 269 1.53 -2.61 14.28
C ARG A 269 2.22 -1.26 14.54
N ILE A 270 2.69 -0.61 13.48
CA ILE A 270 2.98 0.83 13.52
C ILE A 270 1.66 1.57 13.39
N MET A 271 1.27 2.31 14.43
CA MET A 271 -0.03 2.99 14.45
C MET A 271 -0.04 4.20 13.49
N SER A 272 0.98 5.05 13.56
CA SER A 272 1.13 6.18 12.67
C SER A 272 2.59 6.46 12.33
N ILE A 273 2.79 7.14 11.20
CA ILE A 273 4.07 7.68 10.77
C ILE A 273 3.94 9.15 10.41
N PHE A 274 5.08 9.82 10.31
CA PHE A 274 5.21 11.17 9.77
C PHE A 274 5.97 11.13 8.47
N THR A 275 5.50 11.86 7.47
CA THR A 275 6.26 12.14 6.25
C THR A 275 6.26 13.64 6.01
N LYS A 276 7.43 14.20 5.78
CA LYS A 276 7.60 15.59 5.36
C LYS A 276 8.43 15.60 4.09
N ASP A 277 7.91 16.25 3.05
CA ASP A 277 8.54 16.38 1.73
C ASP A 277 8.95 15.05 1.06
N ASP A 278 8.31 13.93 1.44
CA ASP A 278 8.54 12.57 0.92
C ASP A 278 9.96 12.01 1.05
N VAL A 279 10.87 12.73 1.72
CA VAL A 279 12.29 12.38 1.80
C VAL A 279 12.47 11.03 2.52
N THR A 280 11.91 10.90 3.72
CA THR A 280 11.80 9.63 4.44
C THR A 280 10.47 9.60 5.23
N PHE A 281 10.39 8.81 6.29
CA PHE A 281 9.29 8.78 7.24
C PHE A 281 9.82 8.88 8.67
N SER A 282 8.96 8.92 9.69
CA SER A 282 9.33 8.65 11.08
C SER A 282 8.20 7.91 11.76
N CYS A 283 8.51 6.85 12.52
CA CYS A 283 7.51 6.12 13.30
C CYS A 283 7.15 6.79 14.63
N ARG A 284 7.66 8.00 14.87
CA ARG A 284 7.36 8.79 16.07
C ARG A 284 7.43 10.26 15.74
N TYR A 285 6.74 11.06 16.54
CA TYR A 285 6.98 12.48 16.56
C TYR A 285 8.40 12.73 17.10
N GLU A 286 9.21 13.43 16.32
CA GLU A 286 10.55 13.87 16.72
C GLU A 286 10.50 15.40 16.81
N PRO A 287 10.46 15.98 18.03
CA PRO A 287 10.45 17.42 18.20
C PRO A 287 11.65 18.04 17.50
N SER A 288 11.40 18.93 16.54
CA SER A 288 12.45 19.66 15.84
C SER A 288 12.59 21.07 16.44
N LYS A 289 13.75 21.72 16.25
CA LYS A 289 14.00 23.11 16.69
C LYS A 289 13.26 24.16 15.84
N GLY A 290 12.14 23.81 15.19
CA GLY A 290 11.34 24.68 14.33
C GLY A 290 9.84 24.59 14.64
N ASN A 291 8.98 24.96 13.69
CA ASN A 291 7.53 24.80 13.85
C ASN A 291 7.20 23.32 14.07
N SER A 292 6.63 23.04 15.24
CA SER A 292 6.11 21.72 15.55
C SER A 292 4.90 21.44 14.65
N PRO A 293 4.73 20.21 14.12
CA PRO A 293 3.50 19.79 13.48
C PRO A 293 2.31 20.06 14.39
N VAL A 294 1.20 20.47 13.79
CA VAL A 294 -0.09 20.64 14.45
C VAL A 294 -0.60 19.28 14.92
N ILE A 295 -0.58 18.27 14.04
CA ILE A 295 -0.99 16.90 14.36
C ILE A 295 0.26 16.11 14.77
N ILE A 296 0.29 15.58 15.99
CA ILE A 296 1.45 14.87 16.55
C ILE A 296 1.19 13.40 16.87
N ASP A 297 -0.03 12.91 16.65
CA ASP A 297 -0.38 11.50 16.80
C ASP A 297 -1.72 11.21 16.12
N ALA A 298 -1.86 10.01 15.57
CA ALA A 298 -3.11 9.46 15.06
C ALA A 298 -3.20 7.99 15.47
N ARG A 299 -4.31 7.58 16.08
CA ARG A 299 -4.49 6.20 16.56
C ARG A 299 -5.94 5.77 16.54
N ASP A 300 -6.14 4.46 16.44
CA ASP A 300 -7.45 3.84 16.54
C ASP A 300 -7.56 2.84 17.68
N ASN A 301 -8.75 2.27 17.83
CA ASN A 301 -9.08 1.22 18.79
C ASN A 301 -8.89 -0.21 18.24
N LEU A 302 -8.23 -0.39 17.09
CA LEU A 302 -8.06 -1.67 16.42
C LEU A 302 -6.79 -2.40 16.91
N ARG A 303 -6.85 -3.73 16.94
CA ARG A 303 -5.70 -4.54 17.37
C ARG A 303 -4.82 -4.86 16.18
N THR A 304 -3.55 -5.15 16.43
CA THR A 304 -2.60 -5.67 15.42
C THR A 304 -3.08 -6.96 14.75
N SER A 305 -3.93 -7.75 15.41
CA SER A 305 -4.54 -8.94 14.81
C SER A 305 -5.64 -8.62 13.80
N ASP A 306 -6.20 -7.41 13.86
CA ASP A 306 -7.31 -6.98 13.01
C ASP A 306 -6.80 -6.28 11.75
N THR A 307 -5.69 -5.54 11.85
CA THR A 307 -5.06 -4.82 10.72
C THR A 307 -3.61 -4.47 11.03
N LEU A 308 -2.80 -4.30 9.98
CA LEU A 308 -1.46 -3.73 10.05
C LEU A 308 -1.36 -2.34 9.40
N GLN A 309 -2.48 -1.78 8.95
CA GLN A 309 -2.51 -0.49 8.26
C GLN A 309 -2.04 0.65 9.17
N PHE A 310 -1.23 1.60 8.72
CA PHE A 310 -0.82 2.75 9.52
C PHE A 310 -1.60 4.03 9.11
N TYR A 311 -1.55 5.05 9.95
CA TYR A 311 -1.94 6.42 9.58
C TYR A 311 -0.71 7.21 9.14
N GLU A 312 -0.79 7.93 8.03
CA GLU A 312 0.28 8.86 7.64
C GLU A 312 -0.11 10.28 8.02
N ILE A 313 0.67 10.91 8.90
CA ILE A 313 0.53 12.32 9.24
C ILE A 313 1.47 13.10 8.32
N VAL A 314 0.93 14.08 7.60
CA VAL A 314 1.68 14.91 6.66
C VAL A 314 1.61 16.37 7.11
N PRO A 315 2.64 16.85 7.83
CA PRO A 315 2.69 18.23 8.26
C PRO A 315 2.88 19.18 7.06
N ASP A 316 2.19 20.32 7.06
CA ASP A 316 2.22 21.30 5.95
C ASP A 316 1.96 20.65 4.57
N GLY A 317 1.09 19.65 4.59
CA GLY A 317 0.98 18.67 3.51
C GLY A 317 -0.15 18.96 2.54
N MET A 318 -1.24 19.57 3.02
CA MET A 318 -2.49 19.64 2.28
C MET A 318 -2.39 20.64 1.11
N ARG A 319 -2.70 20.15 -0.10
CA ARG A 319 -2.59 20.88 -1.37
C ARG A 319 -3.32 20.09 -2.47
N GLU A 320 -3.45 20.65 -3.66
CA GLU A 320 -3.90 19.89 -4.84
C GLU A 320 -3.04 18.64 -5.04
N ASP A 321 -3.66 17.57 -5.54
CA ASP A 321 -3.05 16.27 -5.79
C ASP A 321 -2.52 15.56 -4.52
N ALA A 322 -2.88 16.04 -3.31
CA ALA A 322 -2.46 15.43 -2.05
C ALA A 322 -3.06 14.02 -1.90
N ARG A 323 -2.23 13.00 -1.67
CA ARG A 323 -2.68 11.60 -1.54
C ARG A 323 -3.66 11.45 -0.39
N ALA A 324 -4.80 10.83 -0.65
CA ALA A 324 -5.89 10.73 0.32
C ALA A 324 -5.73 9.58 1.32
N TYR A 325 -5.23 8.41 0.87
CA TYR A 325 -5.17 7.20 1.70
C TYR A 325 -3.83 6.48 1.57
N VAL A 326 -3.47 5.74 2.62
CA VAL A 326 -2.26 4.90 2.62
C VAL A 326 -2.43 3.62 1.79
N ASP A 327 -3.66 3.13 1.64
CA ASP A 327 -4.02 1.90 0.91
C ASP A 327 -4.68 2.18 -0.45
N ARG A 328 -4.72 3.45 -0.87
CA ARG A 328 -5.14 3.91 -2.19
C ARG A 328 -4.12 4.92 -2.70
N PRO A 329 -2.94 4.46 -3.14
CA PRO A 329 -1.80 5.35 -3.42
C PRO A 329 -2.06 6.37 -4.54
N ALA A 330 -3.07 6.14 -5.37
CA ALA A 330 -3.46 6.99 -6.48
C ALA A 330 -4.71 7.86 -6.22
N HIS A 331 -5.35 7.76 -5.05
CA HIS A 331 -6.47 8.65 -4.71
C HIS A 331 -5.95 9.96 -4.16
N GLN A 332 -6.54 11.08 -4.59
CA GLN A 332 -6.05 12.42 -4.28
C GLN A 332 -7.17 13.36 -3.87
N TRP A 333 -6.87 14.27 -2.95
CA TRP A 333 -7.68 15.42 -2.61
C TRP A 333 -7.41 16.56 -3.59
N ASN A 334 -8.48 17.12 -4.16
CA ASN A 334 -8.41 18.22 -5.12
C ASN A 334 -9.56 19.20 -4.92
N GLY A 335 -9.41 20.43 -5.37
CA GLY A 335 -10.55 21.35 -5.51
C GLY A 335 -11.59 20.78 -6.47
N VAL A 336 -12.89 20.91 -6.14
CA VAL A 336 -13.99 20.40 -6.98
C VAL A 336 -14.02 21.08 -8.35
N GLY A 337 -13.76 22.38 -8.39
CA GLY A 337 -13.72 23.18 -9.61
C GLY A 337 -12.34 23.72 -9.93
N LYS A 338 -12.21 24.40 -11.07
CA LYS A 338 -10.97 25.06 -11.50
C LYS A 338 -10.46 26.16 -10.54
N GLY A 339 -11.28 26.58 -9.58
CA GLY A 339 -10.92 27.58 -8.56
C GLY A 339 -9.93 27.07 -7.52
N GLY A 340 -9.72 25.74 -7.45
CA GLY A 340 -8.86 25.13 -6.47
C GLY A 340 -9.57 24.75 -5.18
N MET A 341 -8.85 24.07 -4.31
CA MET A 341 -9.20 23.73 -2.95
C MET A 341 -9.39 25.01 -2.14
N PRO A 342 -10.33 25.02 -1.17
CA PRO A 342 -10.47 26.14 -0.25
C PRO A 342 -9.14 26.52 0.40
N SER A 343 -8.78 27.81 0.33
CA SER A 343 -7.44 28.28 0.70
C SER A 343 -7.11 28.07 2.17
N TYR A 344 -8.11 28.03 3.05
CA TYR A 344 -7.93 27.74 4.48
C TYR A 344 -7.50 26.29 4.77
N LEU A 345 -7.54 25.39 3.77
CA LEU A 345 -7.01 24.04 3.88
C LEU A 345 -5.57 23.93 3.36
N THR A 346 -5.11 24.87 2.54
CA THR A 346 -3.79 24.78 1.89
C THR A 346 -2.69 24.95 2.92
N GLY A 347 -1.74 24.02 2.96
CA GLY A 347 -0.67 23.97 3.97
C GLY A 347 -1.13 23.44 5.33
N ALA A 348 -2.35 22.93 5.45
CA ALA A 348 -2.78 22.25 6.68
C ALA A 348 -1.99 20.96 6.91
N ASP A 349 -1.81 20.60 8.18
CA ASP A 349 -1.47 19.23 8.54
C ASP A 349 -2.67 18.35 8.25
N TYR A 350 -2.45 17.20 7.62
CA TYR A 350 -3.53 16.25 7.36
C TYR A 350 -3.11 14.82 7.66
N VAL A 351 -4.11 13.96 7.81
CA VAL A 351 -3.93 12.53 8.03
C VAL A 351 -4.39 11.79 6.79
N LYS A 352 -3.58 10.86 6.28
CA LYS A 352 -4.02 9.82 5.35
C LYS A 352 -4.52 8.63 6.16
N PRO A 353 -5.84 8.39 6.25
CA PRO A 353 -6.35 7.15 6.80
C PRO A 353 -6.19 6.01 5.78
N PHE A 354 -6.63 4.82 6.14
CA PHE A 354 -6.81 3.69 5.24
C PHE A 354 -8.30 3.56 4.87
N ASN A 355 -8.58 3.39 3.59
CA ASN A 355 -9.93 3.37 3.04
C ASN A 355 -10.62 1.99 3.14
N ASN A 356 -9.85 0.92 3.35
CA ASN A 356 -10.39 -0.45 3.46
C ASN A 356 -11.37 -0.63 4.63
N ASP A 357 -11.17 0.08 5.74
CA ASP A 357 -11.96 -0.10 6.97
C ASP A 357 -13.15 0.86 7.11
N LYS A 358 -13.46 1.64 6.07
CA LYS A 358 -14.56 2.63 6.06
C LYS A 358 -15.95 2.09 6.45
N LEU A 359 -16.16 0.77 6.45
CA LEU A 359 -17.44 0.14 6.83
C LEU A 359 -17.43 -0.39 8.26
N ARG A 360 -16.33 -0.27 8.99
CA ARG A 360 -16.19 -0.81 10.34
C ARG A 360 -16.99 0.04 11.33
N THR A 361 -17.94 -0.58 12.01
CA THR A 361 -18.87 0.11 12.92
C THR A 361 -18.33 0.29 14.33
N ASN A 362 -17.48 -0.63 14.82
CA ASN A 362 -16.80 -0.50 16.11
C ASN A 362 -15.42 0.15 15.95
N PHE A 363 -15.39 1.29 15.26
CA PHE A 363 -14.17 2.03 14.93
C PHE A 363 -14.18 3.38 15.63
N GLN A 364 -13.05 3.74 16.22
CA GLN A 364 -12.80 5.07 16.76
C GLN A 364 -11.40 5.50 16.35
N LEU A 365 -11.28 6.66 15.72
CA LEU A 365 -10.01 7.31 15.42
C LEU A 365 -9.82 8.49 16.37
N GLN A 366 -8.61 8.70 16.83
CA GLN A 366 -8.22 9.85 17.63
C GLN A 366 -6.96 10.47 17.05
N ILE A 367 -6.95 11.80 16.88
CA ILE A 367 -5.72 12.56 16.67
C ILE A 367 -5.33 13.31 17.95
N THR A 368 -4.04 13.63 18.08
CA THR A 368 -3.56 14.53 19.13
C THR A 368 -2.94 15.77 18.50
N LEU A 369 -3.39 16.94 18.93
CA LEU A 369 -2.96 18.25 18.49
C LEU A 369 -1.96 18.83 19.49
N SER A 370 -0.89 19.45 18.98
CA SER A 370 0.17 20.05 19.80
C SER A 370 -0.09 21.50 20.21
N VAL A 371 -1.03 22.15 19.55
CA VAL A 371 -1.40 23.57 19.73
C VAL A 371 -2.91 23.75 19.51
N PRO A 372 -3.51 24.85 20.01
CA PRO A 372 -4.88 25.22 19.67
C PRO A 372 -5.07 25.28 18.16
N SER A 373 -6.04 24.52 17.65
CA SER A 373 -6.20 24.29 16.22
C SER A 373 -7.66 24.22 15.81
N GLN A 374 -7.91 24.68 14.59
CA GLN A 374 -9.16 24.43 13.90
C GLN A 374 -9.05 23.09 13.17
N VAL A 375 -9.97 22.17 13.46
CA VAL A 375 -10.02 20.83 12.84
C VAL A 375 -11.13 20.80 11.78
N TYR A 376 -10.84 20.12 10.67
CA TYR A 376 -11.80 19.89 9.60
C TYR A 376 -11.90 18.40 9.25
N VAL A 377 -13.09 17.99 8.81
CA VAL A 377 -13.41 16.66 8.30
C VAL A 377 -13.96 16.78 6.89
N PHE A 378 -13.48 15.95 5.97
CA PHE A 378 -14.05 15.84 4.61
C PHE A 378 -14.99 14.64 4.61
N PHE A 379 -16.28 14.87 4.43
CA PHE A 379 -17.30 13.84 4.56
C PHE A 379 -18.05 13.62 3.24
N ASP A 380 -18.19 12.36 2.83
CA ASP A 380 -18.76 11.96 1.54
C ASP A 380 -20.25 12.28 1.42
N ASP A 381 -20.62 13.14 0.47
CA ASP A 381 -22.00 13.64 0.27
C ASP A 381 -23.00 12.55 -0.11
N ARG A 382 -22.51 11.38 -0.50
CA ARG A 382 -23.36 10.22 -0.79
C ARG A 382 -23.87 9.54 0.49
N LEU A 383 -23.38 9.96 1.66
CA LEU A 383 -23.70 9.41 2.96
C LEU A 383 -24.48 10.40 3.82
N ASN A 384 -25.28 9.86 4.74
CA ASN A 384 -25.87 10.67 5.79
C ASN A 384 -24.80 10.98 6.85
N PRO A 385 -24.61 12.25 7.24
CA PRO A 385 -23.69 12.62 8.30
C PRO A 385 -24.02 11.88 9.61
N PRO A 386 -23.03 11.23 10.26
CA PRO A 386 -23.26 10.54 11.52
C PRO A 386 -23.46 11.53 12.68
N GLU A 387 -24.08 11.05 13.76
CA GLU A 387 -24.40 11.87 14.94
C GLU A 387 -23.16 12.58 15.53
N TRP A 388 -22.02 11.88 15.61
CA TRP A 388 -20.78 12.46 16.13
C TRP A 388 -20.29 13.66 15.31
N LEU A 389 -20.50 13.63 13.98
CA LEU A 389 -20.09 14.70 13.09
C LEU A 389 -21.01 15.90 13.28
N MET A 390 -22.32 15.68 13.27
CA MET A 390 -23.31 16.76 13.44
C MET A 390 -23.26 17.41 14.83
N ALA A 391 -22.89 16.65 15.87
CA ALA A 391 -22.78 17.15 17.24
C ALA A 391 -21.62 18.15 17.39
N ASP A 392 -20.42 17.76 16.96
CA ASP A 392 -19.19 18.52 17.25
C ASP A 392 -18.73 19.41 16.10
N PHE A 393 -19.26 19.20 14.89
CA PHE A 393 -18.86 19.91 13.68
C PHE A 393 -20.07 20.60 13.03
N GLU A 394 -19.75 21.60 12.22
CA GLU A 394 -20.69 22.31 11.37
C GLU A 394 -20.19 22.26 9.92
N ASP A 395 -21.13 22.08 9.00
CA ASP A 395 -20.86 22.16 7.57
C ASP A 395 -20.48 23.60 7.21
N THR A 396 -19.37 23.76 6.51
CA THR A 396 -18.88 25.07 6.05
C THR A 396 -19.65 25.58 4.82
N GLY A 397 -20.32 24.69 4.08
CA GLY A 397 -20.92 24.97 2.78
C GLY A 397 -19.92 24.89 1.61
N ASP A 398 -18.65 24.57 1.88
CA ASP A 398 -17.63 24.30 0.87
C ASP A 398 -17.42 22.79 0.69
N ASP A 399 -17.01 22.39 -0.52
CA ASP A 399 -16.69 21.00 -0.85
C ASP A 399 -15.22 20.83 -1.24
N ILE A 400 -14.71 19.61 -1.02
CA ILE A 400 -13.47 19.11 -1.58
C ILE A 400 -13.75 17.88 -2.45
N GLY A 401 -13.01 17.75 -3.56
CA GLY A 401 -13.13 16.64 -4.49
C GLY A 401 -12.20 15.49 -4.11
N ILE A 402 -12.67 14.26 -4.34
CA ILE A 402 -11.83 13.06 -4.42
C ILE A 402 -11.60 12.70 -5.90
N ASP A 403 -10.34 12.68 -6.29
CA ASP A 403 -9.87 12.18 -7.59
C ASP A 403 -9.37 10.75 -7.40
N MET A 404 -10.04 9.78 -8.02
CA MET A 404 -9.72 8.36 -7.87
C MET A 404 -8.81 7.88 -9.00
N GLY A 405 -7.57 7.54 -8.66
CA GLY A 405 -6.73 6.69 -9.51
C GLY A 405 -6.98 5.18 -9.32
N PRO A 406 -6.20 4.32 -10.00
CA PRO A 406 -6.38 2.86 -9.95
C PRO A 406 -6.26 2.32 -8.53
N TRP A 407 -7.09 1.33 -8.19
CA TRP A 407 -7.01 0.66 -6.90
C TRP A 407 -7.31 -0.83 -6.97
N ARG A 408 -6.82 -1.56 -5.96
CA ARG A 408 -7.16 -2.97 -5.78
C ARG A 408 -8.16 -3.13 -4.65
N SER A 409 -9.17 -3.96 -4.87
CA SER A 409 -10.13 -4.35 -3.84
C SER A 409 -10.62 -5.76 -4.15
N GLY A 410 -10.55 -6.67 -3.17
CA GLY A 410 -10.97 -8.06 -3.36
C GLY A 410 -10.20 -8.80 -4.47
N GLY A 411 -8.91 -8.51 -4.66
CA GLY A 411 -8.09 -9.08 -5.74
C GLY A 411 -8.37 -8.51 -7.14
N ARG A 412 -9.43 -7.72 -7.32
CA ARG A 412 -9.75 -7.04 -8.57
C ARG A 412 -9.05 -5.69 -8.65
N LEU A 413 -8.43 -5.43 -9.80
CA LEU A 413 -7.96 -4.10 -10.17
C LEU A 413 -9.13 -3.30 -10.75
N TYR A 414 -9.34 -2.12 -10.20
CA TYR A 414 -10.27 -1.12 -10.71
C TYR A 414 -9.44 -0.04 -11.38
N ASN A 415 -9.69 0.16 -12.67
CA ASN A 415 -9.01 1.16 -13.47
C ASN A 415 -9.83 2.45 -13.38
N ALA A 416 -9.28 3.46 -12.70
CA ALA A 416 -9.74 4.83 -12.76
C ALA A 416 -8.54 5.71 -13.12
N GLU A 417 -8.79 6.82 -13.80
CA GLU A 417 -7.74 7.70 -14.33
C GLU A 417 -7.70 8.98 -13.50
N SER A 418 -6.63 9.14 -12.72
CA SER A 418 -6.44 10.36 -11.95
C SER A 418 -6.01 11.52 -12.84
N GLY A 419 -6.54 12.69 -12.54
CA GLY A 419 -6.20 13.96 -13.16
C GLY A 419 -4.95 14.57 -12.51
N ARG A 420 -4.56 15.75 -12.98
CA ARG A 420 -3.55 16.58 -12.30
C ARG A 420 -4.09 17.98 -12.11
N GLY A 421 -4.13 18.42 -10.86
CA GLY A 421 -4.62 19.73 -10.45
C GLY A 421 -6.15 19.82 -10.34
N PRO A 422 -6.66 21.02 -10.03
CA PRO A 422 -8.01 21.20 -9.53
C PRO A 422 -9.09 20.96 -10.58
N GLY A 423 -10.20 20.37 -10.15
CA GLY A 423 -11.37 20.06 -10.97
C GLY A 423 -11.10 19.02 -12.07
N LYS A 424 -10.02 18.25 -11.96
CA LYS A 424 -9.68 17.16 -12.87
C LYS A 424 -10.05 15.82 -12.24
N SER A 425 -10.69 14.96 -13.02
CA SER A 425 -11.08 13.60 -12.61
C SER A 425 -11.78 13.53 -11.24
N ILE A 426 -12.62 14.51 -10.91
CA ILE A 426 -13.34 14.50 -9.62
C ILE A 426 -14.47 13.46 -9.68
N ASP A 427 -14.27 12.34 -9.01
CA ASP A 427 -15.23 11.22 -8.96
C ASP A 427 -16.27 11.37 -7.84
N GLY A 428 -15.97 12.19 -6.83
CA GLY A 428 -16.88 12.47 -5.72
C GLY A 428 -16.61 13.83 -5.07
N ALA A 429 -17.66 14.44 -4.55
CA ALA A 429 -17.58 15.62 -3.69
C ALA A 429 -17.76 15.20 -2.23
N LEU A 430 -17.06 15.91 -1.36
CA LEU A 430 -17.12 15.74 0.08
C LEU A 430 -17.30 17.11 0.73
N SER A 431 -18.40 17.28 1.46
CA SER A 431 -18.64 18.43 2.31
C SER A 431 -17.48 18.62 3.30
N ILE A 432 -17.04 19.86 3.48
CA ILE A 432 -16.04 20.22 4.48
C ILE A 432 -16.73 20.63 5.77
N TRP A 433 -16.52 19.85 6.82
CA TRP A 433 -17.07 20.07 8.15
C TRP A 433 -16.01 20.66 9.07
N ARG A 434 -16.28 21.82 9.65
CA ARG A 434 -15.41 22.51 10.60
C ARG A 434 -15.83 22.17 12.03
N ARG A 435 -14.89 21.81 12.90
CA ARG A 435 -15.18 21.64 14.33
C ARG A 435 -15.67 22.97 14.91
N ARG A 436 -16.77 22.95 15.67
CA ARG A 436 -17.39 24.18 16.20
C ARG A 436 -16.46 24.98 17.10
N GLU A 437 -15.59 24.27 17.83
CA GLU A 437 -14.64 24.86 18.76
C GLU A 437 -13.20 24.66 18.27
N VAL A 438 -12.36 25.67 18.52
CA VAL A 438 -10.90 25.54 18.47
C VAL A 438 -10.47 24.65 19.63
N VAL A 439 -9.63 23.65 19.35
CA VAL A 439 -9.25 22.63 20.33
C VAL A 439 -7.76 22.37 20.33
N GLU A 440 -7.25 21.97 21.49
CA GLU A 440 -5.91 21.46 21.71
C GLU A 440 -6.00 20.05 22.28
N GLY A 441 -4.98 19.22 22.05
CA GLY A 441 -4.94 17.86 22.57
C GLY A 441 -5.79 16.89 21.75
N LYS A 442 -6.58 16.04 22.42
CA LYS A 442 -7.21 14.89 21.77
C LYS A 442 -8.52 15.25 21.08
N VAL A 443 -8.65 14.84 19.82
CA VAL A 443 -9.90 14.91 19.06
C VAL A 443 -10.27 13.51 18.59
N VAL A 444 -11.52 13.10 18.87
CA VAL A 444 -12.03 11.76 18.59
C VAL A 444 -13.05 11.83 17.46
N PHE A 445 -12.96 10.87 16.54
CA PHE A 445 -13.84 10.68 15.41
C PHE A 445 -14.47 9.29 15.48
N GLY A 446 -15.77 9.24 15.23
CA GLY A 446 -16.51 7.98 15.22
C GLY A 446 -16.37 7.20 13.90
N PRO A 447 -17.09 6.07 13.79
CA PRO A 447 -17.14 5.29 12.56
C PRO A 447 -17.85 6.08 11.46
N ASN A 448 -17.51 5.75 10.23
CA ASN A 448 -18.35 6.11 9.10
C ASN A 448 -19.57 5.18 9.05
N GLN A 449 -20.72 5.67 8.58
CA GLN A 449 -21.94 4.89 8.38
C GLN A 449 -22.21 4.73 6.88
N GLY A 450 -21.30 4.01 6.21
CA GLY A 450 -21.19 3.99 4.76
C GLY A 450 -21.81 2.80 4.03
N LYS A 451 -21.89 2.93 2.70
CA LYS A 451 -22.11 1.83 1.74
C LYS A 451 -20.77 1.41 1.10
N PRO A 452 -20.64 0.22 0.47
CA PRO A 452 -19.36 -0.27 -0.04
C PRO A 452 -18.56 0.65 -0.97
N HIS A 453 -19.23 1.53 -1.71
CA HIS A 453 -18.61 2.47 -2.66
C HIS A 453 -18.32 3.87 -2.09
N SER A 454 -18.64 4.09 -0.81
CA SER A 454 -18.29 5.34 -0.13
C SER A 454 -16.80 5.45 0.14
N THR A 455 -16.39 6.63 0.56
CA THR A 455 -15.01 6.98 0.85
C THR A 455 -14.82 7.13 2.38
N MET A 456 -13.64 6.79 2.89
CA MET A 456 -13.28 7.13 4.28
C MET A 456 -13.16 8.64 4.42
N TYR A 457 -13.61 9.22 5.52
CA TYR A 457 -13.50 10.68 5.69
C TYR A 457 -12.04 11.14 5.76
N GLY A 458 -11.77 12.35 5.26
CA GLY A 458 -10.48 13.03 5.42
C GLY A 458 -10.42 13.83 6.72
N ILE A 459 -9.22 14.08 7.25
CA ILE A 459 -9.00 14.92 8.43
C ILE A 459 -7.84 15.87 8.17
N CYS A 460 -8.03 17.15 8.46
CA CYS A 460 -6.93 18.11 8.54
C CYS A 460 -7.08 19.06 9.74
N ALA A 461 -5.98 19.69 10.13
CA ALA A 461 -5.93 20.65 11.22
C ALA A 461 -5.00 21.81 10.89
N VAL A 462 -5.42 23.01 11.28
CA VAL A 462 -4.69 24.27 11.09
C VAL A 462 -4.49 24.91 12.46
N ALA A 463 -3.26 25.29 12.78
CA ALA A 463 -2.98 26.05 14.00
C ALA A 463 -3.74 27.37 13.98
N VAL A 464 -4.34 27.73 15.11
CA VAL A 464 -4.93 29.05 15.30
C VAL A 464 -3.94 29.87 16.10
N GLU A 465 -3.46 30.98 15.54
CA GLU A 465 -2.66 31.93 16.30
C GLU A 465 -3.50 32.44 17.47
N GLN A 466 -3.00 32.27 18.70
CA GLN A 466 -3.60 32.95 19.84
C GLN A 466 -3.39 34.44 19.61
N GLY A 467 -4.47 35.18 19.32
CA GLY A 467 -4.40 36.64 19.18
C GLY A 467 -3.78 37.25 20.45
N GLU A 468 -2.87 38.21 20.24
CA GLU A 468 -2.27 39.05 21.30
C GLU A 468 -3.31 39.78 22.14
#